data_AF-A0A368FKU1-F1
#
_entry.id   AF-A0A368FKU1-F1
#
_cell.length_a   1.000
_cell.length_b   1.000
_cell.length_c   1.000
_cell.angle_alpha   90.00
_cell.angle_beta   90.00
_cell.angle_gamma   90.00
#
_symmetry.space_group_name_H-M   'P 1'
#
loop_
_entity.id
_entity.type
_entity.pdbx_description
1 polymer ?
#
loop_
_entity_poly.entity_id
_entity_poly.type
_entity_poly.pdbx_seq_one_letter_code
_entity_poly.pdbx_strand_id
1 'polypeptide(L)' 'MAKGSLARGQTEISFSWGIAPPAALMYRMKYSCDAESHAQQYISSCNVRGLPAHTHPGYKVNTHVLRNVQV' A
#
# COMPACT_ATOMS: atom_id res chain seq x y z
N MET A 1 1.95 4.53 -4.74
CA MET A 1 2.19 5.97 -4.53
C MET A 1 3.56 6.14 -3.90
N ALA A 2 4.39 7.05 -4.41
CA ALA A 2 5.76 7.22 -3.93
C ALA A 2 5.80 8.37 -2.91
N LYS A 3 6.09 8.07 -1.64
CA LYS A 3 6.05 9.05 -0.53
C LYS A 3 6.94 10.29 -0.74
N GLY A 4 8.01 10.16 -1.53
CA GLY A 4 8.92 11.28 -1.81
C GLY A 4 8.28 12.39 -2.65
N SER A 5 7.45 12.03 -3.64
CA SER A 5 6.76 13.01 -4.50
C SER A 5 5.55 13.62 -3.79
N LEU A 6 4.87 12.82 -2.95
CA LEU A 6 3.78 13.27 -2.08
C LEU A 6 4.24 14.28 -1.03
N ALA A 7 5.34 13.98 -0.33
CA ALA A 7 5.86 14.86 0.70
C ALA A 7 6.23 16.25 0.15
N ARG A 8 6.62 16.32 -1.12
CA ARG A 8 6.96 17.56 -1.82
C ARG A 8 5.75 18.24 -2.48
N GLY A 9 4.57 17.63 -2.45
CA GLY A 9 3.35 18.17 -3.07
C GLY A 9 3.46 18.31 -4.59
N GLN A 10 4.13 17.37 -5.28
CA GLN A 10 4.48 17.53 -6.70
C GLN A 10 3.61 16.74 -7.67
N THR A 11 2.96 15.63 -7.26
CA THR A 11 2.40 14.68 -8.25
C THR A 11 1.06 14.02 -7.88
N GLU A 12 0.68 13.94 -6.61
CA GLU A 12 -0.54 13.23 -6.23
C GLU A 12 -1.78 14.13 -6.32
N ILE A 13 -2.57 13.94 -7.37
CA ILE A 13 -3.88 14.57 -7.55
C ILE A 13 -4.92 13.84 -6.68
N SER A 14 -5.57 14.57 -5.76
CA SER A 14 -6.63 13.99 -4.93
C SER A 14 -7.97 14.08 -5.62
N PHE A 15 -8.29 13.12 -6.49
CA PHE A 15 -9.60 12.81 -7.11
C PHE A 15 -10.39 13.97 -7.78
N SER A 16 -9.94 15.23 -7.69
CA SER A 16 -10.40 16.49 -8.33
C SER A 16 -10.08 17.75 -7.47
N TRP A 17 -9.51 17.60 -6.26
CA TRP A 17 -9.21 18.69 -5.31
C TRP A 17 -7.84 19.38 -5.52
N GLY A 18 -7.17 19.09 -6.63
CA GLY A 18 -5.81 19.56 -6.91
C GLY A 18 -4.72 18.62 -6.37
N ILE A 19 -3.49 19.14 -6.34
CA ILE A 19 -2.32 18.38 -5.87
C ILE A 19 -2.35 18.33 -4.34
N ALA A 20 -2.10 17.15 -3.77
CA ALA A 20 -2.02 16.94 -2.34
C ALA A 20 -0.99 17.90 -1.72
N PRO A 21 -1.33 18.57 -0.61
CA PRO A 21 -0.44 19.55 0.01
C PRO A 21 0.85 18.88 0.49
N PRO A 22 1.98 19.59 0.48
CA PRO A 22 3.26 19.06 0.96
C PRO A 22 3.14 18.70 2.44
N ALA A 23 3.68 17.52 2.79
CA ALA A 23 3.60 17.01 4.15
C ALA A 23 4.92 17.28 4.88
N ALA A 24 4.86 18.00 6.01
CA ALA A 24 6.04 18.35 6.81
C ALA A 24 6.72 17.12 7.44
N LEU A 25 5.95 16.07 7.76
CA LEU A 25 6.43 14.86 8.42
C LEU A 25 5.92 13.60 7.72
N MET A 26 6.64 13.15 6.69
CA MET A 26 6.42 11.85 6.07
C MET A 26 7.57 10.88 6.35
N TYR A 27 7.33 9.92 7.25
CA TYR A 27 8.31 8.88 7.56
C TYR A 27 8.66 8.03 6.35
N ARG A 28 9.96 7.77 6.15
CA ARG A 28 10.44 6.86 5.12
C ARG A 28 10.00 5.42 5.47
N MET A 29 9.43 4.71 4.51
CA MET A 29 9.09 3.31 4.71
C MET A 29 10.37 2.47 4.81
N LYS A 30 10.42 1.59 5.81
CA LYS A 30 11.45 0.56 5.94
C LYS A 30 10.85 -0.78 5.54
N TYR A 31 11.67 -1.59 4.90
CA TYR A 31 11.33 -2.97 4.59
C TYR A 31 11.43 -3.82 5.86
N SER A 32 10.43 -4.67 6.11
CA SER A 32 10.34 -5.53 7.29
C SER A 32 9.96 -6.93 6.83
N CYS A 33 10.86 -7.89 7.07
CA CYS A 33 10.66 -9.28 6.66
C CYS A 33 9.43 -9.91 7.33
N ASP A 34 9.08 -9.48 8.55
CA ASP A 34 7.86 -9.93 9.23
C ASP A 34 6.61 -9.55 8.42
N ALA A 35 6.54 -8.29 7.98
CA ALA A 35 5.43 -7.80 7.16
C ALA A 35 5.31 -8.55 5.83
N GLU A 36 6.44 -8.95 5.25
CA GLU A 36 6.45 -9.74 4.02
C GLU A 36 6.01 -11.18 4.23
N SER A 37 6.43 -11.82 5.32
CA SER A 37 6.01 -13.19 5.62
C SER A 37 4.47 -13.26 5.74
N HIS A 38 3.87 -12.25 6.37
CA HIS A 38 2.42 -12.09 6.43
C HIS A 38 1.80 -11.82 5.06
N ALA A 39 2.44 -10.99 4.22
CA ALA A 39 1.97 -10.73 2.85
C ALA A 39 2.03 -12.00 1.97
N GLN A 40 3.05 -12.84 2.15
CA GLN A 40 3.20 -14.09 1.41
C GLN A 40 2.12 -15.09 1.81
N GLN A 41 1.86 -15.23 3.12
CA GLN A 41 0.75 -16.04 3.63
C GLN A 41 -0.59 -15.52 3.10
N TYR A 42 -0.75 -14.19 3.05
CA TYR A 42 -1.93 -13.56 2.48
C TYR A 42 -2.15 -13.92 1.02
N ILE A 43 -1.13 -13.76 0.17
CA ILE A 43 -1.23 -14.06 -1.26
C ILE A 43 -1.46 -15.56 -1.49
N SER A 44 -0.84 -16.42 -0.66
CA SER A 44 -1.02 -17.89 -0.75
C SER A 44 -2.46 -18.34 -0.53
N SER A 45 -3.25 -17.58 0.24
CA SER A 45 -4.67 -17.89 0.46
C SER A 45 -5.57 -17.64 -0.76
N CYS A 46 -5.05 -16.93 -1.79
CA CYS A 46 -5.78 -16.52 -2.99
C CYS A 46 -7.11 -15.79 -2.70
N ASN A 47 -7.25 -15.21 -1.51
CA ASN A 47 -8.48 -14.55 -1.10
C ASN A 47 -8.44 -13.05 -1.45
N VAL A 48 -9.16 -12.68 -2.50
CA VAL A 48 -9.35 -11.29 -2.94
C VAL A 48 -10.06 -10.39 -1.92
N ARG A 49 -10.79 -10.95 -0.95
CA ARG A 49 -11.65 -10.18 -0.03
C ARG A 49 -10.97 -9.71 1.25
N GLY A 50 -9.72 -10.08 1.51
CA GLY A 50 -9.13 -9.86 2.84
C GLY A 50 -8.91 -11.16 3.58
N LEU A 51 -7.74 -11.31 4.19
CA LEU A 51 -7.61 -12.11 5.40
C LEU A 51 -8.05 -11.29 6.61
N PRO A 52 -8.53 -11.94 7.68
CA PRO A 52 -8.97 -11.21 8.87
C PRO A 52 -7.77 -10.59 9.60
N ALA A 53 -8.02 -9.49 10.33
CA ALA A 53 -6.98 -8.71 11.01
C ALA A 53 -6.11 -9.49 12.01
N HIS A 54 -6.59 -10.64 12.50
CA HIS A 54 -5.82 -11.52 13.39
C HIS A 54 -4.62 -12.19 12.68
N THR A 55 -4.63 -12.31 11.35
CA THR A 55 -3.54 -12.93 10.59
C THR A 55 -2.32 -12.02 10.44
N HIS A 56 -2.49 -10.73 10.72
CA HIS A 56 -1.44 -9.71 10.63
C HIS A 56 -1.71 -8.59 11.65
N PRO A 57 -1.54 -8.87 12.96
CA PRO A 57 -1.84 -7.91 14.02
C PRO A 57 -0.93 -6.69 13.90
N GLY A 58 -1.52 -5.49 13.88
CA GLY A 58 -0.78 -4.24 13.76
C GLY A 58 -0.37 -3.85 12.33
N TYR A 59 -0.61 -4.70 11.34
CA TYR A 59 -0.31 -4.42 9.92
C TYR A 59 -1.59 -4.18 9.12
N LYS A 60 -1.59 -3.13 8.31
CA LYS A 60 -2.63 -2.84 7.31
C LYS A 60 -2.17 -3.36 5.95
N VAL A 61 -3.10 -3.93 5.19
CA VAL A 61 -2.82 -4.60 3.92
C VAL A 61 -3.47 -3.84 2.77
N ASN A 62 -2.74 -3.68 1.67
CA ASN A 62 -3.25 -3.21 0.39
C ASN A 62 -3.11 -4.34 -0.63
N THR A 63 -4.18 -4.69 -1.34
CA THR A 63 -4.18 -5.73 -2.37
C THR A 63 -4.41 -5.16 -3.75
N HIS A 64 -3.68 -5.67 -4.73
CA HIS A 64 -3.90 -5.36 -6.14
C HIS A 64 -3.92 -6.65 -6.96
N VAL A 65 -5.05 -6.94 -7.61
CA VAL A 65 -5.24 -8.15 -8.42
C VAL A 65 -5.40 -7.78 -9.88
N LEU A 66 -4.46 -8.24 -10.70
CA LEU A 66 -4.50 -8.06 -12.15
C LEU A 66 -5.42 -9.14 -12.75
N ARG A 67 -6.62 -8.75 -13.20
CA ARG A 67 -7.58 -9.68 -13.82
C ARG A 67 -7.38 -9.84 -15.33
N ASN A 68 -6.79 -8.83 -15.98
CA ASN A 68 -6.44 -8.87 -17.40
C ASN A 68 -4.92 -8.83 -17.52
N VAL A 69 -4.30 -10.00 -17.65
CA VAL A 69 -2.95 -10.10 -18.20
C VAL A 69 -3.14 -10.26 -19.71
N GLN A 70 -3.03 -9.16 -20.45
CA GLN A 70 -2.87 -9.25 -21.90
C GLN A 70 -1.47 -9.83 -22.13
N VAL A 71 -1.43 -11.08 -22.58
CA VAL A 71 -0.24 -11.76 -23.08
C VAL A 71 -0.09 -11.43 -24.56
#